data_AF-A0A074THK4-F1
#
_entry.id   AF-A0A074THK4-F1
#
_cell.length_a   1.000
_cell.length_b   1.000
_cell.length_c   1.000
_cell.angle_alpha   90.00
_cell.angle_beta   90.00
_cell.angle_gamma   90.00
#
_symmetry.space_group_name_H-M   'P 1'
#
loop_
_entity.id
_entity.type
_entity.pdbx_description
1 polymer ?
#
loop_
_entity_poly.entity_id
_entity_poly.type
_entity_poly.pdbx_seq_one_letter_code
_entity_poly.pdbx_strand_id
1 'polypeptide(L)' 'MTEKKALQLRLPGDLKDWIAEQAKRNGASQNSEIIRAVRDRMDRVQKEGAA' A
#
# COMPACT_ATOMS: atom_id res chain seq x y z
N MET A 1 5.59 8.52 -19.26
CA MET A 1 4.90 8.95 -18.02
C MET A 1 3.85 7.91 -17.69
N THR A 2 3.91 7.26 -16.53
CA THR A 2 2.94 6.22 -16.16
C THR A 2 1.62 6.88 -15.76
N GLU A 3 0.52 6.52 -16.41
CA GLU A 3 -0.82 6.99 -16.04
C GLU A 3 -1.14 6.57 -14.60
N LYS A 4 -1.52 7.54 -13.76
CA LYS A 4 -1.93 7.30 -12.37
C LYS A 4 -3.40 7.65 -12.24
N LYS A 5 -4.23 6.67 -11.86
CA LYS A 5 -5.66 6.89 -11.55
C LYS A 5 -5.83 7.04 -10.05
N ALA A 6 -6.56 8.06 -9.62
CA ALA A 6 -6.82 8.29 -8.21
C ALA A 6 -7.82 7.25 -7.68
N LEU A 7 -7.56 6.73 -6.48
CA LEU A 7 -8.46 5.83 -5.76
C LEU A 7 -8.98 6.56 -4.51
N GLN A 8 -10.30 6.75 -4.42
CA GLN A 8 -10.95 7.26 -3.21
C GLN A 8 -11.18 6.06 -2.27
N LEU A 9 -10.34 5.93 -1.25
CA LEU A 9 -10.39 4.81 -0.30
C LEU A 9 -10.90 5.28 1.06
N ARG A 10 -11.92 4.59 1.59
CA ARG A 10 -12.37 4.76 2.98
C ARG A 10 -11.77 3.63 3.80
N LEU A 11 -10.98 4.00 4.80
CA LEU A 11 -10.36 3.07 5.75
C LEU A 11 -10.96 3.28 7.13
N PRO A 12 -11.10 2.22 7.93
CA PRO A 12 -11.21 2.32 9.38
C PRO A 12 -10.10 3.22 9.97
N GLY A 13 -10.41 3.94 11.04
CA GLY A 13 -9.52 4.96 11.61
C GLY A 13 -8.17 4.39 12.05
N ASP A 14 -8.21 3.23 12.72
CA ASP A 14 -7.05 2.46 13.17
C ASP A 14 -6.11 2.09 12.01
N LEU A 15 -6.66 1.63 10.88
CA LEU A 15 -5.88 1.32 9.67
C LEU A 15 -5.21 2.56 9.09
N LYS A 16 -5.92 3.70 9.08
CA LYS A 16 -5.37 4.96 8.59
C LYS A 16 -4.23 5.46 9.47
N ASP A 17 -4.40 5.38 10.78
CA ASP A 17 -3.39 5.78 11.76
C ASP A 17 -2.15 4.90 11.66
N TRP A 18 -2.34 3.58 11.50
CA TRP A 18 -1.23 2.66 11.30
C TRP A 18 -0.43 2.97 10.03
N ILE A 19 -1.11 3.22 8.90
CA ILE A 19 -0.44 3.59 7.64
C ILE A 19 0.31 4.93 7.78
N ALA A 20 -0.25 5.89 8.49
CA ALA A 20 0.41 7.17 8.76
C ALA A 20 1.72 6.98 9.53
N GLU A 21 1.74 6.09 10.53
CA GLU A 21 2.95 5.76 11.28
C GLU A 21 3.99 5.03 10.41
N GLN A 22 3.57 4.10 9.53
CA GLN A 22 4.50 3.47 8.58
C GLN A 22 5.10 4.49 7.61
N ALA A 23 4.27 5.40 7.08
CA ALA A 23 4.69 6.45 6.17
C ALA A 23 5.74 7.37 6.84
N LYS A 24 5.51 7.74 8.11
CA LYS A 24 6.46 8.51 8.91
C LYS A 24 7.78 7.78 9.12
N ARG A 25 7.75 6.49 9.48
CA ARG A 25 8.96 5.66 9.69
C ARG A 25 9.79 5.51 8.41
N ASN A 26 9.13 5.37 7.27
CA ASN A 26 9.79 5.16 5.98
C ASN A 26 10.12 6.45 5.24
N GLY A 27 9.78 7.62 5.81
CA GLY A 27 9.98 8.92 5.15
C GLY A 27 9.18 9.06 3.84
N ALA A 28 8.03 8.39 3.76
CA ALA A 28 7.22 8.26 2.54
C ALA A 28 5.81 8.83 2.73
N SER A 29 5.03 8.89 1.64
CA SER A 29 3.60 9.23 1.71
C SER A 29 2.77 8.00 2.07
N GLN A 30 1.59 8.22 2.67
CA GLN A 30 0.63 7.14 2.93
C GLN A 30 0.28 6.36 1.65
N ASN A 31 0.17 7.05 0.51
CA ASN A 31 -0.10 6.43 -0.77
C ASN A 31 1.06 5.53 -1.24
N SER A 32 2.31 5.94 -1.01
CA SER A 32 3.49 5.11 -1.32
C SER A 32 3.51 3.83 -0.48
N GLU A 33 3.13 3.91 0.79
CA GLU A 33 3.04 2.74 1.68
C GLU A 33 1.91 1.79 1.27
N ILE A 34 0.74 2.32 0.90
CA ILE A 34 -0.37 1.52 0.36
C ILE A 34 0.09 0.78 -0.91
N ILE A 35 0.74 1.47 -1.84
CA ILE A 35 1.25 0.85 -3.07
C ILE A 35 2.27 -0.25 -2.74
N ARG A 36 3.17 0.00 -1.77
CA ARG A 36 4.18 -0.97 -1.34
C ARG A 36 3.53 -2.22 -0.75
N ALA A 37 2.56 -2.05 0.14
CA ALA A 37 1.82 -3.16 0.75
C ALA A 37 1.04 -3.98 -0.29
N VAL A 38 0.40 -3.30 -1.25
CA VAL A 38 -0.33 -3.98 -2.34
C VAL A 38 0.63 -4.76 -3.24
N ARG A 39 1.77 -4.18 -3.64
CA ARG A 39 2.77 -4.88 -4.46
C ARG A 39 3.37 -6.08 -3.74
N ASP A 40 3.72 -5.93 -2.46
CA ASP A 40 4.22 -7.04 -1.66
C ASP A 40 3.20 -8.18 -1.57
N ARG A 41 1.90 -7.86 -1.41
CA ARG A 41 0.85 -8.88 -1.46
C ARG A 41 0.70 -9.51 -2.85
N MET A 42 0.78 -8.73 -3.93
CA MET A 42 0.75 -9.26 -5.30
C MET A 42 1.89 -10.26 -5.54
N ASP A 43 3.11 -9.91 -5.14
CA ASP A 43 4.28 -10.78 -5.29
C ASP A 43 4.11 -12.08 -4.50
N ARG A 44 3.54 -12.02 -3.29
CA ARG A 44 3.23 -13.22 -2.49
C ARG A 44 2.18 -14.10 -3.17
N VAL A 45 1.07 -13.54 -3.62
CA VAL A 45 0.00 -14.28 -4.30
C VAL A 45 0.51 -14.92 -5.59
N GLN A 46 1.32 -14.21 -6.37
CA GLN A 46 1.89 -14.75 -7.61
C GLN A 46 2.89 -15.87 -7.35
N LYS A 47 3.71 -15.76 -6.29
CA LYS A 47 4.62 -16.83 -5.88
C LYS A 47 3.87 -18.06 -5.37
N GLU A 48 2.78 -17.87 -4.62
CA GLU A 48 1.93 -18.95 -4.10
C GLU A 48 1.14 -19.66 -5.22
N GLY A 49 0.75 -18.96 -6.28
CA GLY A 49 0.06 -19.56 -7.44
C GLY A 49 0.97 -20.20 -8.49
N ALA A 50 2.29 -20.07 -8.34
CA ALA A 50 3.30 -20.68 -9.21
C ALA A 50 3.96 -21.93 -8.58
N ALA A 51 3.47 -22.36 -7.40
CA ALA A 51 3.93 -23.54 -6.67
C ALA A 51 2.96 -24.72 -6.82
#